data_AF-A0A6P0V9A5-F1
#
_entry.id   AF-A0A6P0V9A5-F1
#
_cell.length_a   1.000
_cell.length_b   1.000
_cell.length_c   1.000
_cell.angle_alpha   90.00
_cell.angle_beta   90.00
_cell.angle_gamma   90.00
#
_symmetry.space_group_name_H-M   'P 1'
#
loop_
_entity.id
_entity.type
_entity.pdbx_description
1 polymer ?
#
loop_
_entity_poly.entity_id
_entity_poly.type
_entity_poly.pdbx_seq_one_letter_code
_entity_poly.pdbx_strand_id
1 'polypeptide(L)'
;MSNPPPEPQPQSTQQFELNLLKQEYFFLQAAVEDYNKQIWAIKALGIGGTGVVINLTLKENKNEIALIGCAIPLFFWILESQWKHFQRGFYPRILEIEEILTREANLRGPAIFGGWSHAFKRPTTPKRRGYLWDGLLNRSVYLTYVLEIACLLVLSVIKLP
;
A
#
# COMPACT_ATOMS: atom_id res chain seq x y z
N MET A 1 19.41 51.25 19.43
CA MET A 1 20.22 50.20 18.80
C MET A 1 19.73 48.86 19.35
N SER A 2 19.01 48.08 18.55
CA SER A 2 18.55 46.73 18.91
C SER A 2 19.75 45.78 18.84
N ASN A 3 19.97 45.00 19.90
CA ASN A 3 20.99 43.96 19.88
C ASN A 3 20.71 42.97 18.74
N PRO A 4 21.76 42.49 18.03
CA PRO A 4 21.59 41.42 17.06
C PRO A 4 21.00 40.18 17.76
N PRO A 5 20.17 39.39 17.04
CA PRO A 5 19.67 38.13 17.59
C PRO A 5 20.86 37.25 18.01
N PRO A 6 20.77 36.54 19.15
CA PRO A 6 21.82 35.60 19.54
C PRO A 6 22.04 34.58 18.41
N GLU A 7 23.30 34.36 18.04
CA GLU A 7 23.67 33.36 17.05
C GLU A 7 23.14 31.98 17.48
N PRO A 8 22.54 31.19 16.58
CA PRO A 8 22.05 29.87 16.91
C PRO A 8 23.20 29.02 17.43
N GLN A 9 23.09 28.54 18.67
CA GLN A 9 24.10 27.67 19.26
C GLN A 9 24.26 26.39 18.40
N PRO A 10 25.49 25.89 18.21
CA PRO A 10 25.71 24.66 17.47
C PRO A 10 24.93 23.53 18.12
N GLN A 11 24.03 22.90 17.36
CA GLN A 11 23.31 21.72 17.81
C GLN A 11 24.33 20.65 18.21
N SER A 12 24.09 19.97 19.33
CA SER A 12 24.88 18.78 19.66
C SER A 12 24.76 17.74 18.53
N THR A 13 25.83 17.00 18.23
CA THR A 13 25.85 15.98 17.16
C THR A 13 24.66 15.01 17.27
N GLN A 14 24.30 14.62 18.50
CA GLN A 14 23.15 13.77 18.78
C GLN A 14 21.81 14.40 18.38
N GLN A 15 21.62 15.70 18.62
CA GLN A 15 20.41 16.41 18.18
C GLN A 15 20.34 16.53 16.66
N PHE A 16 21.49 16.74 16.00
CA PHE A 16 21.57 16.77 14.55
C PHE A 16 21.20 15.42 13.92
N GLU A 17 21.78 14.32 14.41
CA GLU A 17 21.46 12.95 13.95
C GLU A 17 19.99 12.59 14.18
N LEU A 18 19.44 12.94 15.35
CA LEU A 18 18.03 12.71 15.65
C LEU A 18 17.10 13.50 14.72
N ASN A 19 17.48 14.73 14.37
CA ASN A 19 16.73 15.55 13.40
C ASN A 19 16.76 14.92 12.00
N LEU A 20 17.91 14.39 11.56
CA LEU A 20 18.01 13.66 10.29
C LEU A 20 17.14 12.40 10.29
N LEU A 21 17.17 11.62 11.37
CA LEU A 21 16.37 10.39 11.50
C LEU A 21 14.87 10.70 11.49
N LYS A 22 14.46 11.78 12.16
CA LYS A 22 13.08 12.29 12.13
C LYS A 22 12.67 12.70 10.72
N GLN A 23 13.54 13.39 9.98
CA GLN A 23 13.27 13.80 8.60
C GLN A 23 13.12 12.59 7.67
N GLU A 24 14.01 11.60 7.80
CA GLU A 24 13.93 10.34 7.06
C GLU A 24 12.61 9.61 7.38
N TYR A 25 12.23 9.51 8.65
CA TYR A 25 10.98 8.87 9.07
C TYR A 25 9.76 9.50 8.41
N PHE A 26 9.63 10.83 8.44
CA PHE A 26 8.49 11.52 7.83
C PHE A 26 8.50 11.41 6.31
N PHE A 27 9.67 11.40 5.67
CA PHE A 27 9.78 11.14 4.25
C PHE A 27 9.27 9.75 3.88
N LEU A 28 9.70 8.71 4.61
CA LEU A 28 9.26 7.33 4.37
C LEU A 28 7.76 7.16 4.64
N GLN A 29 7.23 7.82 5.67
CA GLN A 29 5.80 7.84 5.97
C GLN A 29 5.00 8.47 4.83
N ALA A 30 5.41 9.65 4.36
CA ALA A 30 4.76 10.34 3.25
C ALA A 30 4.76 9.47 1.98
N ALA A 31 5.89 8.84 1.68
CA ALA A 31 5.98 7.89 0.57
C ALA A 31 4.97 6.74 0.71
N VAL A 32 4.92 6.07 1.87
CA VAL A 32 3.96 4.98 2.13
C VAL A 32 2.51 5.42 2.01
N GLU A 33 2.19 6.65 2.42
CA GLU A 33 0.86 7.23 2.28
C GLU A 33 0.49 7.47 0.81
N ASP A 34 1.43 7.96 0.01
CA ASP A 34 1.22 8.16 -1.42
C ASP A 34 1.03 6.83 -2.16
N TYR A 35 1.78 5.78 -1.80
CA TYR A 35 1.50 4.42 -2.28
C TYR A 35 0.08 3.97 -1.94
N ASN A 36 -0.40 4.23 -0.72
CA ASN A 36 -1.77 3.90 -0.35
C ASN A 36 -2.79 4.66 -1.21
N LYS A 37 -2.60 5.96 -1.44
CA LYS A 37 -3.48 6.76 -2.31
C LYS A 37 -3.56 6.18 -3.72
N GLN A 38 -2.42 5.82 -4.32
CA GLN A 38 -2.37 5.21 -5.64
C GLN A 38 -3.06 3.83 -5.67
N ILE A 39 -2.86 3.00 -4.66
CA ILE A 39 -3.53 1.69 -4.55
C ILE A 39 -5.05 1.84 -4.46
N TRP A 40 -5.55 2.83 -3.71
CA TRP A 40 -6.99 3.12 -3.65
C TRP A 40 -7.53 3.55 -5.01
N ALA A 41 -6.82 4.41 -5.74
CA ALA A 41 -7.20 4.82 -7.08
C ALA A 41 -7.25 3.63 -8.07
N ILE A 42 -6.23 2.77 -8.06
CA ILE A 42 -6.15 1.55 -8.86
C ILE A 42 -7.34 0.63 -8.57
N LYS A 43 -7.65 0.41 -7.29
CA LYS A 43 -8.77 -0.44 -6.89
C LYS A 43 -10.11 0.14 -7.33
N ALA A 44 -10.31 1.45 -7.18
CA ALA A 44 -11.53 2.12 -7.62
C ALA A 44 -11.73 2.01 -9.14
N LEU A 45 -10.67 2.22 -9.93
CA LEU A 45 -10.71 2.07 -11.38
C LEU A 45 -10.94 0.62 -11.82
N GLY A 46 -10.32 -0.35 -11.14
CA GLY A 46 -10.52 -1.77 -11.40
C GLY A 46 -11.98 -2.19 -11.20
N ILE A 47 -12.54 -1.88 -10.03
CA ILE A 47 -13.95 -2.18 -9.71
C ILE A 47 -14.89 -1.46 -10.69
N GLY A 48 -14.61 -0.20 -11.03
CA GLY A 48 -15.39 0.56 -12.01
C GLY A 48 -15.37 -0.08 -13.40
N GLY A 49 -14.19 -0.49 -13.87
CA GLY A 49 -14.02 -1.18 -15.15
C GLY A 49 -14.76 -2.52 -15.19
N THR A 50 -14.64 -3.33 -14.14
CA THR A 50 -15.39 -4.59 -14.00
C THR A 50 -16.90 -4.34 -14.00
N GLY A 51 -17.37 -3.28 -13.32
CA GLY A 51 -18.79 -2.89 -13.32
C GLY A 51 -19.33 -2.51 -14.70
N VAL A 52 -18.54 -1.79 -15.50
CA VAL A 52 -18.89 -1.46 -16.89
C VAL A 52 -19.02 -2.72 -17.75
N VAL A 53 -18.10 -3.68 -17.62
CA VAL A 53 -18.17 -4.97 -18.33
C VAL A 53 -19.42 -5.74 -17.95
N ILE A 54 -19.76 -5.81 -16.66
CA ILE A 54 -20.97 -6.49 -16.19
C ILE A 54 -22.21 -5.83 -16.82
N ASN A 55 -22.30 -4.50 -16.76
CA ASN A 55 -23.41 -3.76 -17.36
C ASN A 55 -23.55 -4.03 -18.86
N LEU A 56 -22.42 -4.01 -19.59
CA LEU A 56 -22.40 -4.25 -21.04
C LEU A 56 -22.80 -5.69 -21.38
N THR A 57 -22.30 -6.68 -20.62
CA THR A 57 -22.65 -8.09 -20.81
C THR A 57 -24.15 -8.30 -20.66
N LEU A 58 -24.77 -7.71 -19.62
CA LEU A 58 -26.21 -7.79 -19.36
C LEU A 58 -27.04 -7.04 -20.41
N LYS A 59 -26.54 -5.92 -20.95
CA LYS A 59 -27.26 -5.13 -21.94
C LYS A 59 -27.24 -5.78 -23.33
N GLU A 60 -26.10 -6.34 -23.72
CA GLU A 60 -25.89 -6.93 -25.03
C GLU A 60 -26.26 -8.42 -25.09
N ASN A 61 -26.55 -9.05 -23.94
CA ASN A 61 -26.81 -10.49 -23.81
C ASN A 61 -25.72 -11.36 -24.47
N LYS A 62 -24.47 -10.89 -24.45
CA LYS A 62 -23.31 -11.56 -25.04
C LYS A 62 -22.32 -11.97 -23.96
N ASN A 63 -22.36 -13.24 -23.61
CA ASN A 63 -21.48 -13.85 -22.62
C ASN A 63 -19.99 -13.72 -22.93
N GLU A 64 -19.63 -13.63 -24.21
CA GLU A 64 -18.25 -13.43 -24.67
C GLU A 64 -17.63 -12.14 -24.09
N ILE A 65 -18.46 -11.12 -23.85
CA ILE A 65 -18.02 -9.85 -23.26
C ILE A 65 -17.51 -10.06 -21.83
N ALA A 66 -18.18 -10.92 -21.04
CA ALA A 66 -17.73 -11.25 -19.68
C ALA A 66 -16.42 -12.05 -19.69
N LEU A 67 -16.23 -12.95 -20.66
CA LEU A 67 -14.99 -13.71 -20.81
C LEU A 67 -13.80 -12.79 -21.13
N ILE A 68 -13.95 -11.92 -22.15
CA ILE A 68 -12.93 -10.94 -22.51
C ILE A 68 -12.69 -9.96 -21.35
N GLY A 69 -13.77 -9.60 -20.65
CA GLY A 69 -13.75 -8.72 -19.49
C GLY A 69 -12.90 -9.20 -18.32
N CYS A 70 -12.61 -10.51 -18.21
CA CYS A 70 -11.70 -11.05 -17.19
C CYS A 70 -10.28 -10.46 -17.29
N ALA A 71 -9.89 -9.92 -18.45
CA ALA A 71 -8.61 -9.24 -18.62
C ALA A 71 -8.48 -7.97 -17.74
N ILE A 72 -9.60 -7.30 -17.44
CA ILE A 72 -9.60 -6.07 -16.62
C ILE A 72 -9.12 -6.35 -15.19
N PRO A 73 -9.79 -7.19 -14.39
CA PRO A 73 -9.32 -7.48 -13.03
C PRO A 73 -7.94 -8.13 -13.02
N LEU A 74 -7.55 -8.92 -14.04
CA LEU A 74 -6.19 -9.43 -14.16
C LEU A 74 -5.14 -8.32 -14.29
N PHE A 75 -5.39 -7.33 -15.14
CA PHE A 75 -4.49 -6.19 -15.32
C PHE A 75 -4.36 -5.35 -14.05
N PHE A 76 -5.49 -5.03 -13.41
CA PHE A 76 -5.51 -4.28 -12.16
C PHE A 76 -4.88 -5.06 -11.00
N TRP A 77 -5.01 -6.39 -10.98
CA TRP A 77 -4.32 -7.24 -10.01
C TRP A 77 -2.81 -7.10 -10.12
N ILE A 78 -2.25 -7.17 -11.34
CA ILE A 78 -0.81 -7.01 -11.55
C ILE A 78 -0.35 -5.62 -11.11
N LEU A 79 -1.09 -4.56 -11.49
CA LEU A 79 -0.77 -3.20 -11.08
C LEU A 79 -0.79 -3.06 -9.56
N GLU A 80 -1.89 -3.38 -8.88
CA GLU A 80 -1.99 -3.28 -7.42
C GLU A 80 -0.87 -4.07 -6.73
N SER A 81 -0.51 -5.24 -7.27
CA SER A 81 0.59 -6.07 -6.76
C SER A 81 1.94 -5.37 -6.83
N GLN A 82 2.26 -4.69 -7.94
CA GLN A 82 3.50 -3.93 -8.10
C GLN A 82 3.58 -2.78 -7.10
N TRP A 83 2.52 -1.97 -7.00
CA TRP A 83 2.48 -0.86 -6.04
C TRP A 83 2.58 -1.34 -4.60
N LYS A 84 1.94 -2.47 -4.25
CA LYS A 84 2.01 -3.06 -2.92
C LYS A 84 3.40 -3.60 -2.60
N HIS A 85 4.07 -4.19 -3.58
CA HIS A 85 5.44 -4.66 -3.44
C HIS A 85 6.40 -3.50 -3.17
N PHE A 86 6.31 -2.41 -3.95
CA PHE A 86 7.14 -1.22 -3.72
C PHE A 86 6.86 -0.57 -2.38
N GLN A 87 5.59 -0.44 -1.98
CA GLN A 87 5.21 0.05 -0.66
C GLN A 87 5.87 -0.75 0.47
N ARG A 88 5.86 -2.09 0.37
CA ARG A 88 6.50 -2.97 1.37
C ARG A 88 8.01 -2.80 1.44
N GLY A 89 8.62 -2.24 0.40
CA GLY A 89 10.04 -1.92 0.36
C GLY A 89 10.50 -0.98 1.46
N PHE A 90 9.61 -0.11 1.96
CA PHE A 90 9.93 0.91 2.96
C PHE A 90 9.76 0.44 4.42
N TYR A 91 8.94 -0.59 4.68
CA TYR A 91 8.64 -1.04 6.04
C TYR A 91 9.85 -1.51 6.87
N PRO A 92 10.87 -2.21 6.31
CA PRO A 92 12.06 -2.56 7.06
C PRO A 92 12.78 -1.35 7.66
N ARG A 93 12.95 -0.27 6.88
CA ARG A 93 13.63 0.94 7.34
C ARG A 93 12.78 1.73 8.34
N ILE A 94 11.47 1.80 8.12
CA ILE A 94 10.55 2.43 9.08
C ILE A 94 10.63 1.74 10.45
N LEU A 95 10.63 0.40 10.47
CA LEU A 95 10.74 -0.37 11.70
C LEU A 95 12.07 -0.13 12.42
N GLU A 96 13.18 -0.09 11.68
CA GLU A 96 14.51 0.19 12.22
C GLU A 96 14.55 1.57 12.91
N ILE A 97 14.00 2.59 12.26
CA ILE A 97 13.89 3.93 12.84
C ILE A 97 12.99 3.94 14.08
N GLU A 98 11.85 3.25 14.04
CA GLU A 98 10.96 3.15 15.21
C GLU A 98 11.64 2.44 16.39
N GLU A 99 12.48 1.44 16.13
CA GLU A 99 13.27 0.73 17.14
C GLU A 99 14.33 1.64 17.77
N ILE A 100 15.07 2.41 16.96
CA ILE A 100 16.04 3.42 17.41
C ILE A 100 15.35 4.47 18.29
N LEU A 101 14.24 5.05 17.81
CA LEU A 101 13.50 6.07 18.56
C LEU A 101 12.93 5.55 19.89
N THR A 102 12.47 4.31 19.91
CA THR A 102 11.89 3.70 21.12
C THR A 102 12.97 3.30 22.12
N ARG A 103 14.09 2.72 21.67
CA ARG A 103 15.15 2.20 22.56
C ARG A 103 16.16 3.25 22.99
N GLU A 104 16.60 4.10 22.09
CA GLU A 104 17.71 5.03 22.33
C GLU A 104 17.20 6.40 22.81
N ALA A 105 16.11 6.89 22.23
CA ALA A 105 15.56 8.20 22.59
C ALA A 105 14.43 8.12 23.64
N ASN A 106 14.02 6.92 24.06
CA ASN A 106 12.87 6.66 24.95
C ASN A 106 11.59 7.40 24.48
N LEU A 107 11.46 7.61 23.17
CA LEU A 107 10.32 8.25 22.56
C LEU A 107 9.34 7.14 22.18
N ARG A 108 8.12 7.20 22.72
CA ARG A 108 6.95 6.53 22.11
C ARG A 108 6.60 7.29 20.84
N GLY A 109 7.46 7.18 19.81
CA GLY A 109 7.19 7.74 18.50
C GLY A 109 5.82 7.29 17.97
N PRO A 110 5.30 7.89 16.90
CA PRO A 110 3.93 7.66 16.44
C PRO A 110 3.63 6.19 16.06
N ALA A 111 4.66 5.31 16.04
CA ALA A 111 4.57 3.86 15.95
C ALA A 111 3.57 3.45 14.86
N ILE A 112 3.78 3.92 13.64
CA ILE A 112 2.79 3.73 12.58
C ILE A 112 2.87 2.29 12.10
N PHE A 113 4.05 1.78 11.76
CA PHE A 113 4.19 0.39 11.33
C PHE A 113 4.19 -0.56 12.51
N GLY A 114 4.99 -0.27 13.54
CA GLY A 114 5.09 -1.05 14.76
C GLY A 114 3.79 -1.07 15.55
N GLY A 115 3.13 0.09 15.70
CA GLY A 115 1.84 0.20 16.39
C GLY A 115 0.68 -0.40 15.60
N TRP A 116 0.62 -0.27 14.27
CA TRP A 116 -0.35 -1.06 13.46
C TRP A 116 -0.10 -2.56 13.63
N SER A 117 1.15 -3.00 13.51
CA SER A 117 1.47 -4.41 13.65
C SER A 117 1.08 -4.93 15.03
N HIS A 118 1.33 -4.16 16.08
CA HIS A 118 0.95 -4.49 17.45
C HIS A 118 -0.58 -4.54 17.63
N ALA A 119 -1.30 -3.51 17.18
CA ALA A 119 -2.76 -3.41 17.27
C ALA A 119 -3.48 -4.59 16.58
N PHE A 120 -2.95 -5.02 15.43
CA PHE A 120 -3.52 -6.13 14.66
C PHE A 120 -2.86 -7.49 14.96
N LYS A 121 -2.04 -7.59 16.03
CA LYS A 121 -1.31 -8.81 16.41
C LYS A 121 -0.55 -9.46 15.24
N ARG A 122 -0.01 -8.63 14.35
CA ARG A 122 0.76 -9.06 13.17
C ARG A 122 2.23 -9.20 13.55
N PRO A 123 2.96 -10.14 12.92
CA PRO A 123 4.41 -10.23 13.11
C PRO A 123 5.06 -8.91 12.69
N THR A 124 5.84 -8.33 13.59
CA THR A 124 6.52 -7.05 13.40
C THR A 124 7.73 -7.16 12.48
N THR A 125 8.13 -8.37 12.06
CA THR A 125 9.25 -8.56 11.13
C THR A 125 8.75 -8.44 9.68
N PRO A 126 9.05 -7.34 8.95
CA PRO A 126 8.77 -7.24 7.53
C PRO A 126 9.69 -8.21 6.79
N LYS A 127 9.21 -9.44 6.54
CA LYS A 127 9.91 -10.41 5.70
C LYS A 127 9.69 -10.00 4.24
N ARG A 128 10.73 -9.52 3.57
CA ARG A 128 10.75 -9.45 2.09
C ARG A 128 10.75 -10.89 1.57
N ARG A 129 9.60 -11.33 1.07
CA ARG A 129 9.43 -12.65 0.43
C ARG A 129 9.43 -12.54 -1.10
N GLY A 130 9.73 -11.36 -1.63
CA GLY A 130 9.81 -11.10 -3.06
C GLY A 130 8.45 -10.79 -3.68
N TYR A 131 8.44 -10.40 -4.96
CA TYR A 131 7.26 -9.89 -5.64
C TYR A 131 6.05 -10.84 -5.60
N LEU A 132 6.28 -12.14 -5.77
CA LEU A 132 5.20 -13.15 -5.79
C LEU A 132 4.40 -13.16 -4.49
N TRP A 133 5.07 -13.16 -3.34
CA TRP A 133 4.41 -13.26 -2.03
C TRP A 133 4.01 -11.88 -1.48
N ASP A 134 4.78 -10.84 -1.79
CA ASP A 134 4.57 -9.50 -1.26
C ASP A 134 3.58 -8.67 -2.07
N GLY A 135 3.53 -8.90 -3.38
CA GLY A 135 2.59 -8.29 -4.31
C GLY A 135 1.48 -9.27 -4.68
N LEU A 136 1.79 -10.23 -5.55
CA LEU A 136 0.80 -11.03 -6.30
C LEU A 136 -0.14 -11.83 -5.39
N LEU A 137 0.42 -12.58 -4.44
CA LEU A 137 -0.30 -13.46 -3.51
C LEU A 137 -0.60 -12.78 -2.17
N ASN A 138 -0.47 -11.45 -2.11
CA ASN A 138 -0.86 -10.73 -0.91
C ASN A 138 -2.37 -10.90 -0.69
N ARG A 139 -2.75 -11.44 0.46
CA ARG A 139 -4.15 -11.77 0.78
C ARG A 139 -5.12 -10.61 0.59
N SER A 140 -4.70 -9.37 0.87
CA SER A 140 -5.57 -8.20 0.70
C SER A 140 -5.77 -7.80 -0.77
N VAL A 141 -4.85 -8.21 -1.65
CA VAL A 141 -4.84 -7.90 -3.09
C VAL A 141 -5.53 -9.03 -3.84
N TYR A 142 -5.00 -10.26 -3.71
CA TYR A 142 -5.46 -11.46 -4.42
C TYR A 142 -6.96 -11.71 -4.28
N LEU A 143 -7.51 -11.60 -3.05
CA LEU A 143 -8.87 -12.02 -2.77
C LEU A 143 -9.91 -11.21 -3.57
N THR A 144 -9.72 -9.90 -3.73
CA THR A 144 -10.69 -9.07 -4.45
C THR A 144 -10.74 -9.42 -5.93
N TYR A 145 -9.57 -9.58 -6.56
CA TYR A 145 -9.48 -9.86 -8.00
C TYR A 145 -9.95 -11.26 -8.35
N VAL A 146 -9.69 -12.25 -7.50
CA VAL A 146 -10.21 -13.61 -7.70
C VAL A 146 -11.73 -13.64 -7.66
N LEU A 147 -12.33 -12.89 -6.74
CA LEU A 147 -13.79 -12.79 -6.65
C LEU A 147 -14.37 -12.07 -7.87
N GLU A 148 -13.74 -11.00 -8.36
CA GLU A 148 -14.14 -10.32 -9.59
C GLU A 148 -14.06 -11.24 -10.82
N ILE A 149 -12.94 -11.95 -10.98
CA ILE A 149 -12.76 -12.91 -12.08
C ILE A 149 -13.78 -14.05 -11.98
N ALA A 150 -13.98 -14.61 -10.79
CA ALA A 150 -14.96 -15.68 -10.59
C ALA A 150 -16.38 -15.21 -10.95
N CYS A 151 -16.76 -13.98 -10.58
CA CYS A 151 -18.04 -13.38 -10.94
C CYS A 151 -18.20 -13.27 -12.47
N LEU A 152 -17.19 -12.75 -13.17
CA LEU A 152 -17.22 -12.63 -14.63
C LEU A 152 -17.25 -14.00 -15.33
N LEU A 153 -16.52 -15.00 -14.83
CA LEU A 153 -16.56 -16.36 -15.37
C LEU A 153 -17.95 -16.98 -15.20
N VAL A 154 -18.59 -16.79 -14.05
CA VAL A 154 -19.98 -17.23 -13.84
C VAL A 154 -20.93 -16.57 -14.85
N LEU A 155 -20.81 -15.25 -15.06
CA LEU A 155 -21.60 -14.53 -16.07
C LEU A 155 -21.33 -15.02 -17.50
N SER A 156 -20.11 -15.45 -17.81
CA SER A 156 -19.78 -15.97 -19.14
C SER A 156 -20.42 -17.34 -19.42
N VAL A 157 -20.76 -18.12 -18.40
CA VAL A 157 -21.34 -19.47 -18.54
C VAL A 157 -22.87 -19.44 -18.46
N ILE A 158 -23.45 -18.53 -17.67
CA ILE A 158 -24.91 -18.40 -17.54
C ILE A 158 -25.48 -17.92 -18.87
N LYS A 159 -26.42 -18.66 -19.45
CA LYS A 159 -27.21 -18.15 -20.57
C LYS A 159 -28.07 -16.99 -20.08
N LEU A 160 -27.71 -15.77 -20.52
CA LEU A 160 -28.54 -14.60 -20.28
C LEU A 160 -29.86 -14.75 -21.06
N PRO A 161 -31.01 -14.48 -20.43
CA PRO A 161 -32.33 -14.64 -21.02
C PRO A 161 -32.61 -13.64 -22.16
#